data_AF-A0A662UFK1-F1
#
_entry.id   AF-A0A662UFK1-F1
#
_cell.length_a   1.000
_cell.length_b   1.000
_cell.length_c   1.000
_cell.angle_alpha   90.00
_cell.angle_beta   90.00
_cell.angle_gamma   90.00
#
_symmetry.space_group_name_H-M   'P 1'
#
loop_
_entity.id
_entity.type
_entity.pdbx_description
1 polymer ?
#
loop_
_entity_poly.entity_id
_entity_poly.type
_entity_poly.pdbx_seq_one_letter_code
_entity_poly.pdbx_strand_id
1 'polypeptide(L)'
;MFRVPKKIYVIDGVVKADGAGVGFFRTATDYIVLTPLSDLDTLYHEVAHYNGLGEIAANIIGKLFSCLCRPRVRRVRYREMMERGDEVARKLGLMPAWASMLPPEVKVYVLEEDL
;
A
#
# COMPACT_ATOMS: atom_id res chain seq x y z
N MET A 1 -1.70 1.33 -19.73
CA MET A 1 -0.74 2.17 -19.00
C MET A 1 -0.81 1.77 -17.53
N PHE A 2 0.29 1.30 -16.94
CA PHE A 2 0.29 0.80 -15.55
C PHE A 2 0.02 1.98 -14.61
N ARG A 3 -1.12 1.95 -13.90
CA ARG A 3 -1.43 2.99 -12.91
C ARG A 3 -0.69 2.69 -11.62
N VAL A 4 0.02 3.69 -11.10
CA VAL A 4 0.69 3.66 -9.80
C VAL A 4 -0.20 4.35 -8.75
N PRO A 5 -0.16 3.93 -7.47
CA PRO A 5 -0.91 4.60 -6.42
C PRO A 5 -0.38 6.02 -6.19
N LYS A 6 -1.29 6.98 -6.03
CA LYS A 6 -0.94 8.38 -5.67
C LYS A 6 -0.65 8.53 -4.19
N LYS A 7 -1.22 7.66 -3.35
CA LYS A 7 -0.94 7.63 -1.91
C LYS A 7 -0.61 6.22 -1.44
N ILE A 8 0.36 6.09 -0.56
CA ILE A 8 0.72 4.84 0.12
C ILE A 8 0.58 5.10 1.62
N TYR A 9 -0.22 4.28 2.31
CA TYR A 9 -0.33 4.28 3.76
C TYR A 9 0.44 3.09 4.29
N VAL A 10 1.43 3.31 5.16
CA VAL A 10 2.12 2.23 5.88
C VAL A 10 1.63 2.26 7.32
N ILE A 11 0.94 1.19 7.73
CA ILE A 11 0.29 1.10 9.04
C ILE A 11 1.12 0.19 9.94
N ASP A 12 1.73 0.77 10.97
CA ASP A 12 2.45 0.06 12.00
C ASP A 12 1.55 -0.14 13.23
N GLY A 13 1.17 -1.39 13.48
CA GLY A 13 0.23 -1.79 14.52
C GLY A 13 -0.78 -2.83 14.07
N VAL A 14 -1.66 -3.25 14.99
CA VAL A 14 -2.69 -4.27 14.72
C VAL A 14 -4.02 -3.59 14.40
N VAL A 15 -4.45 -3.67 13.14
CA VAL A 15 -5.73 -3.14 12.68
C VAL A 15 -6.65 -4.26 12.21
N LYS A 16 -7.95 -4.12 12.45
CA LYS A 16 -8.97 -4.98 11.83
C LYS A 16 -9.26 -4.43 10.44
N ALA A 17 -8.93 -5.23 9.42
CA ALA A 17 -9.23 -4.96 8.02
C ALA A 17 -10.15 -6.05 7.48
N ASP A 18 -11.11 -5.67 6.63
CA ASP A 18 -11.90 -6.62 5.84
C ASP A 18 -11.06 -7.08 4.65
N GLY A 19 -10.16 -8.04 4.91
CA GLY A 19 -9.23 -8.60 3.93
C GLY A 19 -8.04 -9.30 4.62
N ALA A 20 -7.55 -10.38 4.03
CA ALA A 20 -6.35 -11.08 4.50
C ALA A 20 -5.17 -10.67 3.61
N GLY A 21 -4.24 -9.85 4.13
CA GLY A 21 -3.08 -9.45 3.36
C GLY A 21 -2.12 -8.55 4.13
N VAL A 22 -0.83 -8.67 3.81
CA VAL A 22 0.24 -7.76 4.25
C VAL A 22 0.13 -6.37 3.59
N GLY A 23 -0.80 -6.19 2.65
CA GLY A 23 -1.28 -4.93 2.09
C GLY A 23 -2.64 -5.16 1.42
N PHE A 24 -3.33 -4.09 1.04
CA PHE A 24 -4.54 -4.19 0.22
C PHE A 24 -4.80 -2.93 -0.60
N PHE A 25 -5.30 -3.12 -1.81
CA PHE A 25 -5.81 -2.07 -2.68
C PHE A 25 -7.33 -2.05 -2.67
N ARG A 26 -7.98 -0.91 -2.36
CA ARG A 26 -9.43 -0.78 -2.57
C ARG A 26 -9.70 -0.39 -4.01
N THR A 27 -10.48 -1.21 -4.71
CA THR A 27 -10.93 -0.95 -6.09
C THR A 27 -11.53 0.45 -6.18
N ALA A 28 -11.19 1.20 -7.24
CA ALA A 28 -11.59 2.61 -7.47
C ALA A 28 -10.98 3.66 -6.53
N THR A 29 -9.97 3.32 -5.72
CA THR A 29 -9.19 4.32 -4.96
C THR A 29 -7.83 4.59 -5.63
N ASP A 30 -7.24 5.75 -5.35
CA ASP A 30 -5.88 6.12 -5.82
C ASP A 30 -4.81 5.83 -4.73
N TYR A 31 -5.09 4.91 -3.79
CA TYR A 31 -4.19 4.60 -2.68
C TYR A 31 -4.01 3.11 -2.42
N ILE A 32 -2.88 2.75 -1.84
CA ILE A 32 -2.58 1.41 -1.31
C ILE A 32 -2.32 1.49 0.19
N VAL A 33 -2.74 0.46 0.92
CA VAL A 33 -2.40 0.27 2.33
C VAL A 33 -1.41 -0.88 2.43
N LEU A 34 -0.28 -0.64 3.12
CA LEU A 34 0.80 -1.58 3.35
C LEU A 34 1.03 -1.72 4.86
N THR A 35 1.70 -2.81 5.24
CA THR A 35 2.24 -3.01 6.59
C THR A 35 3.76 -2.85 6.55
N PRO A 36 4.44 -2.67 7.71
CA PRO A 36 5.90 -2.71 7.78
C PRO A 36 6.52 -4.01 7.25
N LEU A 37 5.74 -5.08 7.11
CA LEU A 37 6.16 -6.36 6.55
C LEU A 37 6.04 -6.41 5.02
N SER A 38 5.42 -5.41 4.38
CA SER A 38 5.32 -5.34 2.93
C SER A 38 6.69 -5.09 2.30
N ASP A 39 7.00 -5.87 1.27
CA ASP A 39 8.17 -5.69 0.40
C ASP A 39 7.76 -5.22 -1.01
N LEU A 40 8.75 -5.09 -1.90
CA LEU A 40 8.50 -4.69 -3.29
C LEU A 40 7.59 -5.69 -4.03
N ASP A 41 7.74 -6.98 -3.74
CA ASP A 41 6.91 -8.04 -4.31
C ASP A 41 5.44 -7.84 -3.91
N THR A 42 5.20 -7.56 -2.63
CA THR A 42 3.88 -7.22 -2.07
C THR A 42 3.29 -6.00 -2.76
N LEU A 43 4.08 -4.92 -2.91
CA LEU A 43 3.63 -3.71 -3.60
C LEU A 43 3.20 -4.01 -5.05
N TYR A 44 4.04 -4.72 -5.81
CA TYR A 44 3.72 -5.03 -7.21
C TYR A 44 2.58 -6.02 -7.36
N HIS A 45 2.44 -6.96 -6.42
CA HIS A 45 1.32 -7.90 -6.35
C HIS A 45 -0.02 -7.15 -6.17
N GLU A 46 -0.10 -6.26 -5.20
CA GLU A 46 -1.30 -5.45 -4.95
C GLU A 46 -1.60 -4.49 -6.12
N VAL A 47 -0.57 -3.91 -6.74
CA VAL A 47 -0.78 -3.06 -7.93
C VAL A 47 -1.26 -3.90 -9.12
N ALA A 48 -0.81 -5.15 -9.27
CA ALA A 48 -1.32 -6.04 -10.30
C ALA A 48 -2.83 -6.31 -10.10
N HIS A 49 -3.25 -6.60 -8.87
CA HIS A 49 -4.67 -6.72 -8.52
C HIS A 49 -5.47 -5.45 -8.83
N TYR A 50 -4.93 -4.28 -8.50
CA TYR A 50 -5.55 -3.00 -8.85
C TYR A 50 -5.78 -2.83 -10.36
N ASN A 51 -4.86 -3.34 -11.18
CA ASN A 51 -4.99 -3.30 -12.64
C ASN A 51 -5.92 -4.42 -13.19
N GLY A 52 -6.69 -5.09 -12.33
CA GLY A 52 -7.70 -6.10 -12.71
C GLY A 52 -7.12 -7.49 -12.96
N LEU A 53 -5.90 -7.76 -12.50
CA LEU A 53 -5.26 -9.05 -12.67
C LEU A 53 -5.67 -10.00 -11.55
N GLY A 54 -5.97 -11.25 -11.90
CA GLY A 54 -6.30 -12.30 -10.93
C GLY A 54 -5.06 -12.75 -10.14
N GLU A 55 -5.30 -13.48 -9.05
CA GLU A 55 -4.29 -13.96 -8.08
C GLU A 55 -3.04 -14.59 -8.72
N ILE A 56 -3.23 -15.45 -9.72
CA ILE A 56 -2.13 -16.14 -10.39
C ILE A 56 -1.25 -15.13 -11.15
N ALA A 57 -1.86 -14.19 -11.86
CA ALA A 57 -1.15 -13.17 -12.62
C ALA A 57 -0.47 -12.16 -11.68
N ALA A 58 -1.12 -11.78 -10.57
CA ALA A 58 -0.57 -10.90 -9.56
C ALA A 58 0.67 -11.50 -8.87
N ASN A 59 0.65 -12.79 -8.54
CA ASN A 59 1.81 -13.51 -7.99
C ASN A 59 3.00 -13.57 -8.96
N ILE A 60 2.73 -13.78 -10.26
CA ILE A 60 3.78 -13.81 -11.29
C ILE A 60 4.36 -12.40 -11.46
N ILE A 61 3.51 -11.37 -11.54
CA ILE A 61 3.93 -9.98 -11.75
C ILE A 61 4.67 -9.43 -10.54
N GLY A 62 4.20 -9.72 -9.32
CA GLY A 62 4.88 -9.32 -8.09
C GLY A 62 6.35 -9.73 -8.08
N LYS A 63 6.60 -11.02 -8.33
CA LYS A 63 7.96 -11.59 -8.41
C LYS A 63 8.75 -11.10 -9.63
N LEU A 64 8.11 -11.01 -10.79
CA LEU A 64 8.78 -10.63 -12.03
C LEU A 64 9.23 -9.16 -11.98
N PHE A 65 8.36 -8.26 -11.54
CA PHE A 65 8.69 -6.84 -11.42
C PHE A 65 9.69 -6.61 -10.30
N SER A 66 9.58 -7.27 -9.14
CA SER A 66 10.59 -7.12 -8.10
C SER A 66 11.99 -7.56 -8.55
N CYS A 67 12.08 -8.55 -9.43
CA CYS A 67 13.35 -8.99 -10.03
C CYS A 67 13.85 -8.05 -11.14
N LEU A 68 12.98 -7.66 -12.07
CA LEU A 68 13.36 -6.85 -13.25
C LEU A 68 13.56 -5.36 -12.92
N CYS A 69 12.89 -4.85 -11.89
CA CYS A 69 12.88 -3.43 -11.55
C CYS A 69 13.96 -3.01 -10.57
N ARG A 70 14.80 -3.94 -10.08
CA ARG A 70 15.87 -3.67 -9.09
C ARG A 70 16.88 -2.57 -9.49
N PRO A 71 16.93 -2.06 -10.74
CA PRO A 71 17.58 -0.77 -10.99
C PRO A 71 16.90 0.17 -12.01
N ARG A 72 15.70 -0.13 -12.54
CA ARG A 72 15.17 0.55 -13.76
C ARG A 72 13.73 1.06 -13.71
N VAL A 73 13.10 1.19 -12.54
CA VAL A 73 11.84 1.94 -12.47
C VAL A 73 12.16 3.41 -12.71
N ARG A 74 11.43 4.08 -13.60
CA ARG A 74 11.28 5.55 -13.55
C ARG A 74 11.19 5.93 -12.07
N ARG A 75 11.97 6.91 -11.61
CA ARG A 75 12.00 7.32 -10.20
C ARG A 75 10.64 7.90 -9.82
N VAL A 76 9.67 7.03 -9.55
CA VAL A 76 8.42 7.36 -8.89
C VAL A 76 8.84 7.72 -7.48
N ARG A 77 8.89 9.02 -7.20
CA ARG A 77 9.27 9.51 -5.89
C ARG A 77 8.01 9.68 -5.07
N TYR A 78 8.12 9.34 -3.80
CA TYR A 78 7.08 9.62 -2.83
C TYR A 78 7.66 10.48 -1.74
N ARG A 79 6.90 11.48 -1.30
CA ARG A 79 7.22 12.32 -0.16
C ARG A 79 6.43 11.84 1.05
N GLU A 80 7.12 11.70 2.18
CA GLU A 80 6.47 11.46 3.46
C GLU A 80 5.68 12.70 3.90
N MET A 81 4.43 12.49 4.28
CA MET A 81 3.55 13.49 4.88
C MET A 81 3.16 13.02 6.28
N MET A 82 3.17 13.96 7.22
CA MET A 82 2.61 13.71 8.55
C MET A 82 1.10 13.89 8.50
N GLU A 83 0.36 12.80 8.70
CA GLU A 83 -1.07 12.82 9.05
C GLU A 83 -1.24 12.15 10.43
N ARG A 84 -2.29 12.50 11.17
CA ARG A 84 -2.60 11.83 12.44
C ARG A 84 -3.10 10.40 12.17
N GLY A 85 -2.44 9.40 12.79
CA GLY A 85 -2.75 7.98 12.60
C GLY A 85 -4.22 7.63 12.82
N ASP A 86 -4.84 8.21 13.86
CA ASP A 86 -6.25 7.99 14.22
C ASP A 86 -7.20 8.48 13.10
N GLU A 87 -6.87 9.62 12.49
CA GLU A 87 -7.66 10.21 11.41
C GLU A 87 -7.54 9.38 10.13
N VAL A 88 -6.33 8.89 9.84
CA VAL A 88 -6.06 8.04 8.69
C VAL A 88 -6.73 6.68 8.85
N ALA A 89 -6.61 6.04 10.02
CA ALA A 89 -7.30 4.79 10.32
C ALA A 89 -8.82 4.94 10.12
N ARG A 90 -9.42 6.05 10.61
CA ARG A 90 -10.83 6.36 10.38
C ARG A 90 -11.16 6.56 8.90
N LYS A 91 -10.36 7.32 8.14
CA LYS A 91 -10.53 7.53 6.68
C LYS A 91 -10.49 6.21 5.92
N LEU A 92 -9.62 5.30 6.33
CA LEU A 92 -9.46 3.98 5.73
C LEU A 92 -10.54 2.98 6.21
N GLY A 93 -11.37 3.35 7.18
CA GLY A 93 -12.35 2.44 7.80
C GLY A 93 -11.69 1.30 8.56
N LEU A 94 -10.47 1.51 9.06
CA LEU A 94 -9.71 0.57 9.85
C LEU A 94 -10.04 0.80 11.33
N MET A 95 -10.47 -0.26 11.99
CA MET A 95 -10.68 -0.22 13.44
C MET A 95 -9.43 -0.76 14.13
N PRO A 96 -8.91 -0.10 15.17
CA PRO A 96 -7.86 -0.69 15.99
C PRO A 96 -8.36 -2.01 16.56
N ALA A 97 -7.53 -3.06 16.50
CA ALA A 97 -7.86 -4.29 17.19
C ALA A 97 -7.91 -3.98 18.69
N TRP A 98 -8.97 -4.42 19.37
CA TRP A 98 -9.31 -4.09 20.77
C TRP A 98 -8.17 -4.30 21.80
N ALA A 99 -7.07 -4.95 21.41
CA ALA A 99 -5.91 -5.24 22.24
C ALA A 99 -4.83 -4.14 22.27
N SER A 100 -4.81 -3.19 21.33
CA SER A 100 -3.87 -2.05 21.38
C SER A 100 -4.56 -0.83 21.98
N MET A 101 -4.23 -0.48 23.23
CA MET A 101 -4.66 0.79 23.86
C MET A 101 -4.11 2.05 23.16
N LEU A 102 -3.25 1.88 22.15
CA LEU A 102 -2.65 2.95 21.38
C LEU A 102 -3.13 2.89 19.93
N PRO A 103 -3.43 4.05 19.31
CA PRO A 103 -3.75 4.12 17.89
C PRO A 103 -2.55 3.61 17.06
N PRO A 104 -2.79 2.97 15.90
CA PRO A 104 -1.71 2.54 15.03
C PRO A 104 -0.95 3.76 14.51
N GLU A 105 0.37 3.63 14.43
CA GLU A 105 1.19 4.64 13.74
C GLU A 105 0.97 4.49 12.24
N VAL A 106 0.74 5.61 11.55
CA VAL A 106 0.52 5.59 10.11
C VAL A 106 1.48 6.55 9.44
N LYS A 107 2.32 6.02 8.54
CA LYS A 107 3.14 6.82 7.64
C LYS A 107 2.39 7.01 6.33
N VAL A 108 2.30 8.25 5.88
CA VAL A 108 1.64 8.59 4.62
C VAL A 108 2.68 9.02 3.62
N TYR A 109 2.68 8.40 2.45
CA TYR A 109 3.56 8.76 1.34
C TYR A 109 2.69 9.19 0.17
N VAL A 110 2.97 10.38 -0.36
CA VAL A 110 2.23 10.94 -1.52
C VAL A 110 3.17 11.00 -2.70
N LEU A 111 2.66 10.60 -3.87
CA LEU A 111 3.40 10.63 -5.13
C LEU A 111 3.86 12.07 -5.40
N GLU A 112 5.16 12.24 -5.59
CA GLU A 112 5.71 13.46 -6.18
C GLU A 112 5.44 13.38 -7.69
N GLU A 113 4.43 14.11 -8.15
CA GLU A 113 4.30 14.36 -9.59
C GLU A 113 5.44 15.32 -9.98
N ASP A 114 6.23 14.96 -11.00
CA ASP A 114 7.22 15.88 -11.58
C ASP A 114 6.45 17.15 -12.02
N LEU A 115 6.73 18.29 -11.36
CA LEU A 115 6.28 19.63 -11.80
C LEU A 115 6.84 19.95 -13.18
#